data_AF-A0A924VTZ0-F1
#
_entry.id   AF-A0A924VTZ0-F1
#
_cell.length_a   1.000
_cell.length_b   1.000
_cell.length_c   1.000
_cell.angle_alpha   90.00
_cell.angle_beta   90.00
_cell.angle_gamma   90.00
#
_symmetry.space_group_name_H-M   'P 1'
#
loop_
_entity.id
_entity.type
_entity.pdbx_description
1 polymer ?
#
loop_
_entity_poly.entity_id
_entity_poly.type
_entity_poly.pdbx_seq_one_letter_code
_entity_poly.pdbx_strand_id
1 'polypeptide(L)' 'MKNLAHDAIIDQSITTAIDREELLLRKYEHYKDILEDAETSALLKECATSARDHIDMLKNTLQKLDL' A
#
# COMPACT_ATOMS: atom_id res chain seq x y z
N MET A 1 -9.37 -29.19 -4.62
CA MET A 1 -8.79 -28.94 -3.29
C MET A 1 -8.14 -27.57 -3.32
N LYS A 2 -8.56 -26.62 -2.47
CA LYS A 2 -7.78 -25.39 -2.24
C LYS A 2 -6.36 -25.80 -1.84
N ASN A 3 -5.34 -25.27 -2.50
CA ASN A 3 -3.96 -25.57 -2.15
C ASN A 3 -3.57 -24.64 -1.00
N LEU A 4 -3.82 -25.09 0.23
CA LEU A 4 -3.65 -24.28 1.46
C LEU A 4 -2.27 -23.61 1.56
N ALA A 5 -1.21 -24.26 1.06
CA ALA A 5 0.13 -23.68 1.06
C ALA A 5 0.26 -22.52 0.05
N HIS A 6 -0.38 -22.64 -1.12
CA HIS A 6 -0.39 -21.59 -2.14
C HIS A 6 -1.23 -20.39 -1.69
N ASP A 7 -2.41 -20.65 -1.12
CA ASP A 7 -3.32 -19.64 -0.58
C ASP A 7 -2.65 -18.83 0.54
N ALA A 8 -1.94 -19.51 1.45
CA ALA A 8 -1.17 -18.85 2.51
C ALA A 8 -0.01 -17.99 2.00
N ILE A 9 0.69 -18.43 0.94
CA ILE A 9 1.76 -17.64 0.31
C ILE A 9 1.19 -16.37 -0.33
N ILE A 10 0.04 -16.48 -1.00
CA ILE A 10 -0.63 -15.33 -1.62
C ILE A 10 -1.08 -14.34 -0.55
N ASP A 11 -1.76 -14.82 0.50
CA ASP A 11 -2.21 -14.00 1.62
C ASP A 11 -1.05 -13.22 2.26
N GLN A 12 0.03 -13.93 2.62
CA GLN A 12 1.22 -13.30 3.19
C GLN A 12 1.85 -12.28 2.24
N SER A 13 1.90 -12.57 0.94
CA SER A 13 2.50 -11.67 -0.05
C SER A 13 1.69 -10.38 -0.22
N ILE A 14 0.36 -10.49 -0.28
CA ILE A 14 -0.52 -9.32 -0.41
C ILE A 14 -0.50 -8.52 0.89
N THR A 15 -0.58 -9.17 2.06
CA THR A 15 -0.47 -8.50 3.37
C THR A 15 0.84 -7.74 3.49
N THR A 16 1.96 -8.36 3.11
CA THR A 16 3.29 -7.69 3.12
C THR A 16 3.34 -6.51 2.16
N ALA A 17 2.66 -6.56 1.02
CA ALA A 17 2.57 -5.45 0.09
C ALA A 17 1.76 -4.28 0.67
N ILE A 18 0.63 -4.58 1.34
CA ILE A 18 -0.18 -3.58 2.04
C ILE A 18 0.66 -2.89 3.13
N ASP A 19 1.36 -3.65 3.97
CA ASP A 19 2.20 -3.10 5.04
C ASP A 19 3.25 -2.12 4.52
N ARG A 20 3.83 -2.43 3.35
CA ARG A 20 4.82 -1.57 2.69
C ARG A 20 4.20 -0.27 2.18
N GLU A 21 3.04 -0.34 1.54
CA GLU A 21 2.33 0.85 1.07
C GLU A 21 1.88 1.73 2.26
N GLU A 22 1.42 1.13 3.36
CA GLU A 22 1.08 1.87 4.59
C GLU A 22 2.31 2.52 5.25
N LEU A 23 3.49 1.89 5.15
CA LEU A 23 4.74 2.50 5.58
C LEU A 23 5.15 3.67 4.68
N LEU A 24 4.99 3.53 3.35
CA LEU A 24 5.26 4.62 2.40
C LEU A 24 4.34 5.80 2.64
N LEU A 25 3.04 5.57 2.84
CA LEU A 25 2.07 6.60 3.15
C LEU A 25 2.50 7.45 4.35
N ARG A 26 2.86 6.79 5.46
CA ARG A 26 3.34 7.46 6.67
C ARG A 26 4.61 8.28 6.42
N LYS A 27 5.52 7.78 5.59
CA LYS A 27 6.73 8.52 5.20
C LYS A 27 6.40 9.74 4.35
N TYR A 28 5.50 9.61 3.37
CA TYR A 28 5.09 10.74 2.53
C TYR A 28 4.40 11.82 3.35
N GLU A 29 3.50 11.46 4.26
CA GLU A 29 2.84 12.39 5.17
C GLU A 29 3.86 13.10 6.06
N HIS A 30 4.78 12.35 6.68
CA HIS A 30 5.85 12.94 7.49
C HIS A 30 6.73 13.91 6.70
N TYR A 31 7.19 13.51 5.50
CA TYR A 31 8.04 14.37 4.69
C TYR A 31 7.32 15.60 4.17
N LYS A 32 6.02 15.51 3.88
CA LYS A 32 5.20 16.66 3.48
C LYS A 32 5.12 17.70 4.60
N ASP A 33 5.14 17.26 5.85
CA ASP A 33 5.02 18.16 7.01
C ASP A 33 6.34 18.85 7.38
N ILE A 34 7.50 18.28 7.01
CA ILE A 34 8.82 18.83 7.36
C ILE A 34 9.54 19.50 6.19
N LEU A 35 9.10 19.30 4.96
CA LEU A 35 9.69 19.92 3.77
C LEU A 35 8.95 21.22 3.43
N GLU A 36 9.71 22.30 3.23
CA GLU A 36 9.17 23.63 2.87
C GLU A 36 9.04 23.81 1.34
N ASP A 37 9.53 22.85 0.54
CA ASP A 37 9.51 22.91 -0.92
C ASP A 37 8.15 22.49 -1.49
N ALA A 38 7.50 23.42 -2.20
CA ALA A 38 6.15 23.24 -2.72
C ALA A 38 6.06 22.17 -3.83
N GLU A 39 7.09 22.07 -4.69
CA GLU A 39 7.13 21.07 -5.76
C GLU A 39 7.26 19.66 -5.19
N THR A 40 8.19 19.46 -4.25
CA THR A 40 8.35 18.20 -3.53
C THR A 40 7.11 17.84 -2.74
N SER A 41 6.46 18.82 -2.08
CA SER A 41 5.20 18.60 -1.35
C SER A 41 4.06 18.12 -2.27
N ALA A 42 3.97 18.68 -3.49
CA ALA A 42 3.01 18.23 -4.49
C ALA A 42 3.30 16.80 -4.96
N LEU A 43 4.56 16.47 -5.25
CA LEU A 43 4.97 15.11 -5.62
C LEU A 43 4.66 14.10 -4.51
N LEU A 44 4.94 14.44 -3.25
CA LEU A 44 4.64 13.57 -2.10
C LEU A 44 3.13 13.32 -1.95
N LYS A 45 2.29 14.31 -2.29
CA LYS A 45 0.83 14.16 -2.28
C LYS A 45 0.35 13.20 -3.38
N GLU A 46 0.95 13.28 -4.57
CA GLU A 46 0.66 12.33 -5.65
C GLU A 46 1.09 10.92 -5.27
N CYS A 47 2.29 10.74 -4.73
CA CYS A 47 2.77 9.45 -4.22
C CYS A 47 1.85 8.88 -3.13
N ALA A 48 1.41 9.71 -2.17
CA ALA A 48 0.47 9.29 -1.13
C ALA A 48 -0.90 8.89 -1.70
N THR A 49 -1.34 9.51 -2.79
CA THR A 49 -2.59 9.13 -3.46
C THR A 49 -2.43 7.78 -4.15
N SER A 50 -1.35 7.57 -4.90
CA SER A 50 -1.05 6.29 -5.54
C SER A 50 -0.92 5.14 -4.52
N ALA A 51 -0.27 5.38 -3.38
CA ALA A 51 -0.13 4.37 -2.33
C ALA A 51 -1.50 3.95 -1.75
N ARG A 52 -2.44 4.89 -1.58
CA ARG A 52 -3.82 4.58 -1.16
C ARG A 52 -4.54 3.74 -2.20
N ASP A 53 -4.42 4.10 -3.48
CA ASP A 53 -5.03 3.33 -4.58
C ASP A 53 -4.48 1.90 -4.65
N HIS A 54 -3.18 1.71 -4.42
CA HIS A 54 -2.56 0.39 -4.34
C HIS A 54 -3.09 -0.43 -3.16
N ILE A 55 -3.20 0.18 -1.97
CA ILE A 55 -3.77 -0.47 -0.79
C ILE A 55 -5.20 -0.95 -1.07
N ASP A 56 -6.03 -0.09 -1.65
CA ASP A 56 -7.42 -0.42 -1.98
C ASP A 56 -7.49 -1.56 -3.01
N MET A 57 -6.64 -1.51 -4.05
CA MET A 57 -6.53 -2.59 -5.03
C MET A 57 -6.13 -3.93 -4.38
N LEU A 58 -5.15 -3.91 -3.47
CA LEU A 58 -4.65 -5.11 -2.78
C LEU A 58 -5.71 -5.69 -1.82
N LYS A 59 -6.40 -4.83 -1.05
CA LYS A 59 -7.51 -5.24 -0.17
C LYS A 59 -8.67 -5.83 -0.96
N ASN A 60 -9.02 -5.22 -2.09
CA ASN A 60 -10.03 -5.77 -3.00
C ASN A 60 -9.61 -7.11 -3.59
N THR A 61 -8.31 -7.31 -3.83
CA THR A 61 -7.78 -8.60 -4.31
C THR A 61 -7.91 -9.69 -3.25
N LEU A 62 -7.56 -9.41 -1.99
CA LEU A 62 -7.77 -10.35 -0.88
C LEU A 62 -9.23 -10.79 -0.78
N GLN A 63 -10.16 -9.82 -0.76
CA GLN A 63 -11.59 -10.09 -0.70
C GLN A 63 -12.09 -10.97 -1.85
N LYS A 64 -11.60 -10.75 -3.08
CA LYS A 64 -11.99 -11.56 -4.25
C LYS A 64 -11.42 -12.98 -4.22
N LEU A 65 -10.29 -13.18 -3.56
CA LEU A 65 -9.67 -14.49 -3.42
C LEU A 65 -10.29 -15.32 -2.27
N ASP A 66 -11.20 -14.73 -1.50
CA ASP A 66 -11.84 -15.37 -0.36
C ASP A 66 -10.75 -15.88 0.63
N LEU A 67 -9.75 -15.02 0.83
CA LEU A 67 -8.62 -15.14 1.75
C LEU A 67 -8.83 -14.16 2.91
#